data_AF-A0A9D5XCZ1-F1
#
_entry.id   AF-A0A9D5XCZ1-F1
#
_cell.length_a   1.000
_cell.length_b   1.000
_cell.length_c   1.000
_cell.angle_alpha   90.00
_cell.angle_beta   90.00
_cell.angle_gamma   90.00
#
_symmetry.space_group_name_H-M   'P 1'
#
loop_
_entity.id
_entity.type
_entity.pdbx_description
1 polymer ?
#
loop_
_entity_poly.entity_id
_entity_poly.type
_entity_poly.pdbx_seq_one_letter_code
_entity_poly.pdbx_strand_id
1 'polypeptide(L)' 'ATPIGVTCRLCHRTQCRARSAPPIGRQILPDDYRQSNTPFGFSHN' A
#
# COMPACT_ATOMS: atom_id res chain seq x y z
N ALA A 1 -18.08 6.58 0.59
CA ALA A 1 -17.33 6.41 -0.68
C ALA A 1 -16.09 5.58 -0.40
N THR A 2 -15.85 4.50 -1.13
CA THR A 2 -14.56 3.82 -1.13
C THR A 2 -13.58 4.70 -1.91
N PRO A 3 -12.54 5.30 -1.31
CA PRO A 3 -11.54 6.02 -2.07
C PRO A 3 -10.61 4.99 -2.70
N ILE A 4 -11.14 4.27 -3.70
CA ILE A 4 -10.29 3.65 -4.70
C ILE A 4 -9.73 4.84 -5.46
N GLY A 5 -8.50 5.26 -5.14
CA GLY A 5 -7.72 6.00 -6.12
C GLY A 5 -7.82 5.19 -7.42
N VAL A 6 -8.07 5.85 -8.55
CA VAL A 6 -8.39 5.24 -9.86
C VAL A 6 -7.47 4.07 -10.26
N THR A 7 -6.28 3.98 -9.66
CA THR A 7 -5.37 2.84 -9.75
C THR A 7 -4.69 2.55 -8.39
N CYS A 8 -4.15 1.34 -8.21
CA CYS A 8 -3.37 0.96 -7.02
C CYS A 8 -2.22 1.95 -6.70
N ARG A 9 -1.63 2.58 -7.73
CA ARG A 9 -0.52 3.54 -7.57
C ARG A 9 -0.95 4.85 -6.90
N LEU A 10 -2.23 5.21 -6.99
CA LEU A 10 -2.82 6.42 -6.41
C LEU A 10 -3.63 6.14 -5.13
N CYS A 11 -3.70 4.88 -4.71
CA CYS A 11 -4.42 4.48 -3.51
C CYS A 11 -3.56 4.68 -2.26
N HIS A 12 -3.97 5.59 -1.38
CA HIS A 12 -3.27 5.91 -0.12
C HIS A 12 -3.69 5.03 1.08
N ARG A 13 -4.43 3.95 0.86
CA ARG A 13 -4.85 3.04 1.95
C ARG A 13 -3.71 2.13 2.40
N THR A 14 -3.21 2.32 3.62
CA THR A 14 -2.08 1.54 4.17
C THR A 14 -2.36 0.04 4.27
N GLN A 15 -3.62 -0.37 4.46
CA GLN A 15 -4.00 -1.78 4.65
C GLN A 15 -4.81 -2.38 3.47
N CYS A 16 -4.48 -2.03 2.23
CA CYS A 16 -5.18 -2.57 1.05
C CYS A 16 -4.65 -3.97 0.67
N ARG A 17 -5.45 -5.03 0.90
CA ARG A 17 -5.08 -6.42 0.50
C ARG A 17 -5.16 -6.66 -1.01
N ALA A 18 -5.96 -5.87 -1.73
CA ALA A 18 -6.09 -5.94 -3.20
C ALA A 18 -4.98 -5.18 -3.94
N ARG A 19 -3.94 -4.71 -3.24
CA ARG A 19 -2.90 -3.87 -3.84
C ARG A 19 -1.99 -4.70 -4.74
N SER A 20 -2.11 -4.50 -6.05
CA SER A 20 -1.27 -5.19 -7.03
C SER A 20 -0.01 -4.43 -7.44
N ALA A 21 0.13 -3.16 -7.03
CA ALA A 21 1.27 -2.31 -7.40
C ALA A 21 1.69 -1.36 -6.27
N PRO A 22 2.98 -0.95 -6.23
CA PRO A 22 3.48 0.10 -5.35
C PRO A 22 2.74 1.44 -5.52
N PRO A 23 2.49 2.19 -4.44
CA PRO A 23 2.07 3.58 -4.54
C PRO A 23 3.21 4.47 -5.10
N ILE A 24 2.85 5.47 -5.89
CA ILE A 24 3.83 6.43 -6.41
C ILE A 24 4.30 7.37 -5.29
N GLY A 25 5.61 7.65 -5.25
CA GLY A 25 6.19 8.59 -4.28
C GLY A 25 6.12 8.13 -2.82
N ARG A 26 5.79 6.85 -2.55
CA ARG A 26 5.82 6.26 -1.21
C ARG A 26 6.93 5.23 -1.10
N GLN A 27 7.64 5.27 0.02
CA GLN A 27 8.63 4.25 0.36
C GLN A 27 7.90 2.99 0.84
N ILE A 28 8.15 1.86 0.16
CA ILE A 28 7.73 0.55 0.65
C ILE A 28 8.64 0.20 1.83
N LEU A 29 8.05 -0.16 2.97
CA LEU A 29 8.85 -0.67 4.07
C LEU A 29 9.18 -2.14 3.80
N PRO A 30 10.46 -2.53 3.77
CA PRO A 30 10.81 -3.94 3.87
C PRO A 30 10.35 -4.43 5.24
N ASP A 31 9.44 -5.40 5.23
CA ASP A 31 8.81 -5.93 6.42
C ASP A 31 9.46 -7.28 6.75
N ASP A 32 10.76 -7.25 7.06
CA ASP A 32 11.60 -8.46 7.20
C ASP A 32 11.22 -9.33 8.41
N TYR A 33 10.54 -8.75 9.41
CA TYR A 33 10.17 -9.44 10.65
C TYR A 33 8.68 -9.69 10.82
N ARG A 34 7.82 -9.17 9.93
CA ARG A 34 6.39 -9.02 10.26
C ARG A 34 5.40 -9.40 9.18
N GLN A 35 5.75 -10.21 8.17
CA GLN A 35 4.89 -10.70 7.09
C GLN A 35 3.52 -9.99 6.98
N SER A 36 3.56 -8.72 6.59
CA SER A 36 2.35 -7.91 6.48
C SER A 36 1.35 -8.58 5.54
N ASN A 37 0.10 -8.69 5.97
CA ASN A 37 -0.95 -9.37 5.20
C ASN A 37 -1.47 -8.52 4.01
N THR A 38 -0.73 -7.46 3.68
CA THR A 38 -1.05 -6.43 2.71
C THR A 38 0.15 -6.24 1.79
N PRO A 39 0.06 -6.66 0.52
CA PRO A 39 1.14 -6.47 -0.44
C PRO A 39 1.46 -4.98 -0.62
N PHE A 40 2.75 -4.65 -0.78
CA PHE A 40 3.26 -3.28 -0.92
C PHE A 40 2.78 -2.33 0.20
N GLY A 41 2.82 -2.78 1.44
CA GLY A 41 2.56 -1.95 2.62
C GLY A 41 3.53 -0.77 2.72
N PHE A 42 3.03 0.39 3.13
CA PHE A 42 3.84 1.60 3.35
C PHE A 42 3.32 2.34 4.58
N SER A 43 4.21 3.08 5.23
CA SER A 43 3.86 3.93 6.36
C SER A 43 3.22 5.24 5.88
N HIS A 44 2.12 5.64 6.53
CA HIS A 44 1.49 6.95 6.37
C HIS A 44 2.16 7.96 7.31
N ASN A 45 3.44 8.26 7.05
CA ASN A 45 4.03 9.50 7.55
C ASN A 45 3.81 10.60 6.51
#